data_AF-A0A3C1W811-F1
#
_entry.id   AF-A0A3C1W811-F1
#
_cell.length_a   1.000
_cell.length_b   1.000
_cell.length_c   1.000
_cell.angle_alpha   90.00
_cell.angle_beta   90.00
_cell.angle_gamma   90.00
#
_symmetry.space_group_name_H-M   'P 1'
#
loop_
_entity.id
_entity.type
_entity.pdbx_description
1 polymer ?
#
loop_
_entity_poly.entity_id
_entity_poly.type
_entity_poly.pdbx_seq_one_letter_code
_entity_poly.pdbx_strand_id
1 'polypeptide(L)'
;MSSSLTLGFCTGSLLLAEAPFKAQTIDPQIAIGYGLAVGDVDGDGDQDILLADKRDFIWYENPSWKKHLFHTFHQGDKRTQLRDNVCIAARDIDGDGKVEVAVGGNWNPGNTDSEEQSGSIHYLGSLGKVKPVQLPHDPTTHRMRWVHVGDKKYALVVLPLHGRGNRGGEGKPVNVTAYFPPSNPSAGGSWKTAIINNELHKTHNFDSFDIYRDGSLDTVIIGGAEGARSVSLTEGKWQSRDLALPDMNGGAGEIRIGKFGKGEPARQRNTFACIEPIHGNTVAVYEGTGGKGTGKTGWKRTVLDDSLSQGHALEYADVLGTGSLQVVAGWRNPNKEGKVGIKLYTPGKRQGTWITHLIDDKIACEDLKVVDLNKDGKPDIIACGRSTRNVVIYWNKG
;
A
#
# COMPACT_ATOMS: atom_id res chain seq x y z
N MET A 1 8.58 -36.72 -58.56
CA MET A 1 8.49 -36.96 -57.11
C MET A 1 8.89 -35.66 -56.42
N SER A 2 7.91 -34.92 -55.88
CA SER A 2 8.14 -33.67 -55.15
C SER A 2 7.68 -33.90 -53.72
N SER A 3 8.61 -33.91 -52.78
CA SER A 3 8.33 -34.07 -51.35
C SER A 3 8.11 -32.69 -50.73
N SER A 4 6.86 -32.38 -50.40
CA SER A 4 6.51 -31.23 -49.56
C SER A 4 6.78 -31.58 -48.09
N LEU A 5 7.67 -30.82 -47.45
CA LEU A 5 7.95 -30.89 -46.03
C LEU A 5 6.97 -29.96 -45.29
N THR A 6 6.01 -30.53 -44.58
CA THR A 6 5.06 -29.74 -43.75
C THR A 6 5.70 -29.49 -42.39
N LEU A 7 6.12 -28.26 -42.12
CA LEU A 7 6.58 -27.83 -40.80
C LEU A 7 5.35 -27.65 -39.89
N GLY A 8 5.12 -28.59 -38.98
CA GLY A 8 4.09 -28.48 -37.96
C GLY A 8 4.51 -27.47 -36.90
N PHE A 9 3.85 -26.31 -36.85
CA PHE A 9 3.94 -25.41 -35.71
C PHE A 9 3.22 -26.04 -34.52
N CYS A 10 3.99 -26.56 -33.55
CA CYS A 10 3.46 -26.86 -32.22
C CYS A 10 3.22 -25.54 -31.50
N THR A 11 1.98 -25.06 -31.51
CA THR A 11 1.52 -24.03 -30.57
C THR A 11 1.42 -24.67 -29.19
N GLY A 12 2.53 -24.73 -28.47
CA GLY A 12 2.52 -25.06 -27.06
C GLY A 12 1.81 -23.94 -26.30
N SER A 13 0.56 -24.17 -25.89
CA SER A 13 -0.09 -23.36 -24.87
C SER A 13 0.79 -23.42 -23.62
N LEU A 14 1.51 -22.34 -23.33
CA LEU A 14 2.11 -22.12 -22.02
C LEU A 14 0.96 -21.99 -21.03
N LEU A 15 0.57 -23.12 -20.43
CA LEU A 15 -0.24 -23.11 -19.22
C LEU A 15 0.56 -22.33 -18.18
N LEU A 16 0.10 -21.12 -17.89
CA LEU A 16 0.53 -20.36 -16.72
C LEU A 16 0.33 -21.28 -15.50
N ALA A 17 1.41 -21.62 -14.80
CA ALA A 17 1.29 -22.37 -13.56
C ALA A 17 0.40 -21.54 -12.61
N GLU A 18 -0.72 -22.11 -12.17
CA GLU A 18 -1.65 -21.43 -11.26
C GLU A 18 -0.93 -21.10 -9.96
N ALA A 19 -1.07 -19.87 -9.46
CA ALA A 19 -0.44 -19.47 -8.21
C ALA A 19 -1.06 -20.28 -7.04
N PRO A 20 -0.30 -20.65 -6.00
CA PRO A 20 -0.76 -21.60 -4.99
C PRO A 20 -1.66 -20.93 -3.93
N PHE A 21 -2.69 -20.21 -4.37
CA PHE A 21 -3.57 -19.44 -3.50
C PHE A 21 -5.01 -19.91 -3.60
N LYS A 22 -5.67 -20.05 -2.45
CA LYS A 22 -7.09 -20.39 -2.36
C LYS A 22 -7.91 -19.21 -1.83
N ALA A 23 -8.81 -18.70 -2.66
CA ALA A 23 -9.70 -17.61 -2.27
C ALA A 23 -10.75 -18.02 -1.22
N GLN A 24 -10.99 -17.13 -0.27
CA GLN A 24 -12.11 -17.12 0.68
C GLN A 24 -12.66 -15.70 0.75
N THR A 25 -13.88 -15.49 0.27
CA THR A 25 -14.60 -14.24 0.49
C THR A 25 -15.07 -14.17 1.94
N ILE A 26 -14.63 -13.17 2.69
CA ILE A 26 -15.04 -12.94 4.08
C ILE A 26 -16.17 -11.92 4.20
N ASP A 27 -16.29 -11.00 3.23
CA ASP A 27 -17.43 -10.09 3.12
C ASP A 27 -17.77 -9.90 1.62
N PRO A 28 -18.95 -10.32 1.14
CA PRO A 28 -19.35 -10.19 -0.25
C PRO A 28 -20.13 -8.90 -0.56
N GLN A 29 -20.32 -7.99 0.40
CA GLN A 29 -21.31 -6.92 0.29
C GLN A 29 -20.94 -5.61 1.02
N ILE A 30 -19.67 -5.21 0.95
CA ILE A 30 -19.24 -3.87 1.37
C ILE A 30 -19.76 -2.79 0.40
N ALA A 31 -19.82 -1.51 0.80
CA ALA A 31 -20.25 -0.48 -0.14
C ALA A 31 -19.17 -0.18 -1.19
N ILE A 32 -17.91 -0.07 -0.75
CA ILE A 32 -16.67 -0.11 -1.54
C ILE A 32 -15.54 -0.70 -0.68
N GLY A 33 -14.56 -1.35 -1.31
CA GLY A 33 -13.24 -1.52 -0.70
C GLY A 33 -12.33 -0.36 -1.06
N TYR A 34 -11.79 0.36 -0.08
CA TYR A 34 -10.80 1.41 -0.32
C TYR A 34 -9.43 1.08 0.28
N GLY A 35 -9.23 1.34 1.56
CA GLY A 35 -7.94 1.16 2.24
C GLY A 35 -7.99 0.01 3.21
N LEU A 36 -6.95 -0.82 3.22
CA LEU A 36 -6.78 -1.91 4.18
C LEU A 36 -5.69 -1.59 5.19
N ALA A 37 -5.88 -2.06 6.42
CA ALA A 37 -4.82 -2.20 7.42
C ALA A 37 -4.94 -3.58 8.07
N VAL A 38 -3.85 -4.01 8.70
CA VAL A 38 -3.78 -5.29 9.42
C VAL A 38 -3.15 -5.03 10.78
N GLY A 39 -3.68 -5.68 11.81
CA GLY A 39 -3.13 -5.61 13.16
C GLY A 39 -3.99 -6.36 14.16
N ASP A 40 -3.41 -6.69 15.31
CA ASP A 40 -4.13 -7.28 16.45
C ASP A 40 -4.99 -6.20 17.12
N VAL A 41 -6.31 -6.26 16.94
CA VAL A 41 -7.25 -5.23 17.42
C VAL A 41 -7.65 -5.46 18.86
N ASP A 42 -7.82 -6.71 19.27
CA ASP A 42 -8.38 -7.08 20.57
C ASP A 42 -7.36 -7.65 21.57
N GLY A 43 -6.13 -7.87 21.14
CA GLY A 43 -4.99 -8.32 21.94
C GLY A 43 -4.92 -9.84 22.12
N ASP A 44 -5.58 -10.62 21.26
CA ASP A 44 -5.55 -12.08 21.31
C ASP A 44 -4.31 -12.70 20.63
N GLY A 45 -3.51 -11.88 19.96
CA GLY A 45 -2.28 -12.23 19.27
C GLY A 45 -2.48 -12.62 17.81
N ASP A 46 -3.70 -12.67 17.29
CA ASP A 46 -4.00 -12.91 15.88
C ASP A 46 -4.02 -11.58 15.09
N GLN A 47 -3.77 -11.66 13.78
CA GLN A 47 -3.80 -10.47 12.93
C GLN A 47 -5.20 -10.30 12.34
N ASP A 48 -5.84 -9.17 12.64
CA ASP A 48 -7.15 -8.82 12.09
C ASP A 48 -7.06 -7.98 10.83
N ILE A 49 -8.17 -7.93 10.09
CA ILE A 49 -8.28 -7.14 8.86
C ILE A 49 -9.14 -5.91 9.15
N LEU A 50 -8.60 -4.71 8.92
CA LEU A 50 -9.35 -3.46 9.01
C LEU A 50 -9.58 -2.88 7.62
N LEU A 51 -10.77 -2.29 7.41
CA LEU A 51 -11.22 -1.75 6.14
C LEU A 51 -11.79 -0.34 6.29
N ALA A 52 -11.33 0.57 5.43
CA ALA A 52 -12.03 1.79 5.10
C ALA A 52 -13.07 1.50 4.00
N ASP A 53 -14.33 1.30 4.40
CA ASP A 53 -15.48 1.26 3.50
C ASP A 53 -15.97 2.70 3.27
N LYS A 54 -16.85 2.93 2.30
CA LYS A 54 -17.38 4.23 1.90
C LYS A 54 -17.86 5.10 3.06
N ARG A 55 -18.55 4.49 4.03
CA ARG A 55 -19.24 5.19 5.11
C ARG A 55 -18.77 4.79 6.50
N ASP A 56 -18.14 3.63 6.58
CA ASP A 56 -17.86 2.93 7.82
C ASP A 56 -16.40 2.49 7.81
N PHE A 57 -15.84 2.40 9.01
CA PHE A 57 -14.61 1.66 9.24
C PHE A 57 -14.96 0.39 10.00
N ILE A 58 -14.53 -0.73 9.44
CA ILE A 58 -14.91 -2.07 9.84
C ILE A 58 -13.63 -2.85 10.14
N TRP A 59 -13.67 -3.76 11.11
CA TRP A 59 -12.65 -4.79 11.24
C TRP A 59 -13.29 -6.19 11.20
N TYR A 60 -12.51 -7.18 10.80
CA TYR A 60 -12.87 -8.59 10.72
C TYR A 60 -11.96 -9.38 11.66
N GLU A 61 -12.56 -9.93 12.71
CA GLU A 61 -11.88 -10.63 13.82
C GLU A 61 -11.39 -12.01 13.39
N ASN A 62 -10.08 -12.22 13.32
CA ASN A 62 -9.48 -13.52 13.07
C ASN A 62 -9.70 -14.44 14.30
N PRO A 63 -9.96 -15.75 14.15
CA PRO A 63 -10.16 -16.55 12.93
C PRO A 63 -11.61 -16.69 12.48
N SER A 64 -12.55 -16.09 13.21
CA SER A 64 -13.98 -16.20 12.88
C SER A 64 -14.37 -15.36 11.65
N TRP A 65 -13.55 -14.36 11.30
CA TRP A 65 -13.79 -13.27 10.37
C TRP A 65 -15.08 -12.49 10.68
N LYS A 66 -15.46 -12.45 11.96
CA LYS A 66 -16.65 -11.74 12.41
C LYS A 66 -16.48 -10.25 12.13
N LYS A 67 -17.46 -9.68 11.43
CA LYS A 67 -17.51 -8.27 11.06
C LYS A 67 -17.90 -7.40 12.25
N HIS A 68 -17.13 -6.35 12.49
CA HIS A 68 -17.38 -5.35 13.52
C HIS A 68 -17.31 -3.94 12.96
N LEU A 69 -18.38 -3.16 13.12
CA LEU A 69 -18.35 -1.72 12.88
C LEU A 69 -17.70 -1.03 14.07
N PHE A 70 -16.59 -0.32 13.85
CA PHE A 70 -15.91 0.39 14.93
C PHE A 70 -15.95 1.90 14.81
N HIS A 71 -16.13 2.46 13.61
CA HIS A 71 -16.26 3.89 13.44
C HIS A 71 -17.14 4.30 12.26
N THR A 72 -17.90 5.36 12.44
CA THR A 72 -18.56 6.12 11.37
C THR A 72 -18.57 7.59 11.79
N PHE A 73 -18.32 8.50 10.85
CA PHE A 73 -18.24 9.93 11.17
C PHE A 73 -19.60 10.52 11.54
N HIS A 74 -20.68 10.03 10.92
CA HIS A 74 -22.03 10.55 11.12
C HIS A 74 -23.07 9.43 11.17
N GLN A 75 -24.20 9.71 11.81
CA GLN A 75 -25.38 8.85 11.83
C GLN A 75 -26.52 9.48 11.01
N GLY A 76 -27.54 8.68 10.68
CA GLY A 76 -28.73 9.14 9.97
C GLY A 76 -28.44 9.71 8.58
N ASP A 77 -29.22 10.72 8.16
CA ASP A 77 -29.16 11.27 6.81
C ASP A 77 -27.83 11.93 6.46
N LYS A 78 -27.11 12.48 7.45
CA LYS A 78 -25.77 13.04 7.21
C LYS A 78 -24.77 11.98 6.75
N ARG A 79 -24.94 10.72 7.18
CA ARG A 79 -24.09 9.59 6.76
C ARG A 79 -24.20 9.29 5.27
N THR A 80 -25.37 9.49 4.67
CA THR A 80 -25.58 9.17 3.25
C THR A 80 -25.08 10.26 2.30
N GLN A 81 -24.84 11.47 2.82
CA GLN A 81 -24.37 12.64 2.08
C GLN A 81 -22.84 12.77 2.03
N LEU A 82 -22.13 12.05 2.91
CA LEU A 82 -20.67 12.04 2.95
C LEU A 82 -20.02 11.40 1.73
N ARG A 83 -18.81 11.87 1.43
CA ARG A 83 -17.91 11.26 0.45
C ARG A 83 -17.24 10.02 1.05
N ASP A 84 -16.55 9.29 0.18
CA ASP A 84 -15.90 8.03 0.54
C ASP A 84 -14.83 8.23 1.64
N ASN A 85 -14.67 7.25 2.52
CA ASN A 85 -13.44 7.10 3.30
C ASN A 85 -12.30 6.61 2.38
N VAL A 86 -11.05 6.91 2.75
CA VAL A 86 -9.92 6.81 1.82
C VAL A 86 -8.67 6.16 2.40
N CYS A 87 -8.38 6.30 3.68
CA CYS A 87 -7.18 5.69 4.25
C CYS A 87 -7.32 5.30 5.71
N ILE A 88 -6.52 4.33 6.10
CA ILE A 88 -6.48 3.74 7.43
C ILE A 88 -5.05 3.29 7.73
N ALA A 89 -4.61 3.49 8.97
CA ALA A 89 -3.37 2.94 9.49
C ALA A 89 -3.64 2.31 10.85
N ALA A 90 -3.05 1.13 11.09
CA ALA A 90 -3.13 0.41 12.35
C ALA A 90 -1.71 -0.04 12.75
N ARG A 91 -1.32 0.23 14.00
CA ARG A 91 -0.07 -0.27 14.59
C ARG A 91 -0.15 -0.12 16.12
N ASP A 92 0.40 -1.09 16.83
CA ASP A 92 0.70 -0.96 18.26
C ASP A 92 1.82 0.07 18.44
N ILE A 93 1.46 1.27 18.91
CA ILE A 93 2.39 2.39 19.09
C ILE A 93 2.75 2.62 20.55
N ASP A 94 2.02 2.03 21.50
CA ASP A 94 2.27 2.17 22.94
C ASP A 94 2.83 0.90 23.61
N GLY A 95 2.81 -0.23 22.90
CA GLY A 95 3.35 -1.51 23.32
C GLY A 95 2.39 -2.35 24.17
N ASP A 96 1.09 -2.04 24.21
CA ASP A 96 0.10 -2.79 24.98
C ASP A 96 -0.37 -4.10 24.30
N GLY A 97 0.12 -4.38 23.08
CA GLY A 97 -0.22 -5.55 22.29
C GLY A 97 -1.43 -5.35 21.39
N LYS A 98 -2.10 -4.20 21.41
CA LYS A 98 -3.21 -3.85 20.52
C LYS A 98 -2.81 -2.75 19.57
N VAL A 99 -3.47 -2.68 18.42
CA VAL A 99 -3.20 -1.61 17.47
C VAL A 99 -3.96 -0.33 17.80
N GLU A 100 -3.25 0.79 17.68
CA GLU A 100 -3.86 2.11 17.56
C GLU A 100 -4.21 2.40 16.10
N VAL A 101 -5.44 2.87 15.90
CA VAL A 101 -5.98 3.14 14.58
C VAL A 101 -6.06 4.64 14.30
N ALA A 102 -5.64 5.04 13.10
CA ALA A 102 -5.94 6.34 12.53
C ALA A 102 -6.67 6.15 11.19
N VAL A 103 -7.58 7.06 10.88
CA VAL A 103 -8.42 6.99 9.69
C VAL A 103 -8.55 8.33 9.00
N GLY A 104 -8.79 8.31 7.70
CA GLY A 104 -9.13 9.48 6.91
C GLY A 104 -10.33 9.24 6.02
N GLY A 105 -11.20 10.25 5.91
CA GLY A 105 -12.37 10.15 5.05
C GLY A 105 -12.94 11.49 4.60
N ASN A 106 -14.21 11.50 4.21
CA ASN A 106 -14.83 12.61 3.49
C ASN A 106 -13.99 13.09 2.29
N TRP A 107 -13.41 12.15 1.54
CA TRP A 107 -12.40 12.46 0.56
C TRP A 107 -12.99 13.06 -0.72
N ASN A 108 -12.48 14.22 -1.14
CA ASN A 108 -12.88 14.91 -2.36
C ASN A 108 -11.65 15.37 -3.15
N PRO A 109 -11.09 14.51 -4.03
CA PRO A 109 -9.86 14.85 -4.75
C PRO A 109 -10.01 16.06 -5.68
N GLY A 110 -11.25 16.44 -6.04
CA GLY A 110 -11.51 17.62 -6.88
C GLY A 110 -11.49 18.95 -6.13
N ASN A 111 -11.52 18.95 -4.79
CA ASN A 111 -11.44 20.17 -3.99
C ASN A 111 -10.09 20.21 -3.26
N THR A 112 -9.21 21.09 -3.72
CA THR A 112 -7.87 21.30 -3.13
C THR A 112 -7.77 22.58 -2.30
N ASP A 113 -8.88 23.28 -2.05
CA ASP A 113 -8.87 24.58 -1.37
C ASP A 113 -9.41 24.50 0.07
N SER A 114 -10.41 23.65 0.30
CA SER A 114 -11.15 23.59 1.57
C SER A 114 -10.89 22.28 2.33
N GLU A 115 -10.35 22.41 3.54
CA GLU A 115 -10.17 21.29 4.48
C GLU A 115 -11.51 20.70 4.93
N GLU A 116 -12.50 21.56 5.19
CA GLU A 116 -13.83 21.15 5.61
C GLU A 116 -14.53 20.28 4.55
N GLN A 117 -14.30 20.58 3.26
CA GLN A 117 -14.98 19.91 2.15
C GLN A 117 -14.14 18.83 1.47
N SER A 118 -12.93 18.55 1.95
CA SER A 118 -12.01 17.62 1.31
C SER A 118 -11.06 16.96 2.30
N GLY A 119 -11.40 15.75 2.70
CA GLY A 119 -10.58 14.95 3.60
C GLY A 119 -10.88 15.25 5.07
N SER A 120 -10.38 14.35 5.91
CA SER A 120 -10.27 14.50 7.34
C SER A 120 -9.22 13.51 7.84
N ILE A 121 -8.67 13.75 9.03
CA ILE A 121 -7.77 12.81 9.71
C ILE A 121 -8.26 12.67 11.15
N HIS A 122 -8.45 11.43 11.60
CA HIS A 122 -8.89 11.13 12.95
C HIS A 122 -8.05 10.03 13.56
N TYR A 123 -7.51 10.28 14.75
CA TYR A 123 -6.93 9.25 15.59
C TYR A 123 -8.02 8.62 16.45
N LEU A 124 -8.11 7.29 16.42
CA LEU A 124 -9.13 6.48 17.08
C LEU A 124 -8.56 5.58 18.18
N GLY A 125 -7.24 5.63 18.43
CA GLY A 125 -6.54 4.81 19.43
C GLY A 125 -6.81 3.30 19.29
N SER A 126 -6.56 2.55 20.35
CA SER A 126 -7.04 1.17 20.45
C SER A 126 -8.56 1.17 20.63
N LEU A 127 -9.23 0.35 19.81
CA LEU A 127 -10.67 0.46 19.60
C LEU A 127 -11.48 0.23 20.89
N GLY A 128 -12.54 1.03 21.08
CA GLY A 128 -13.42 0.95 22.25
C GLY A 128 -12.91 1.65 23.51
N LYS A 129 -11.68 2.18 23.52
CA LYS A 129 -11.09 2.84 24.71
C LYS A 129 -11.08 4.37 24.67
N VAL A 130 -11.28 5.00 23.50
CA VAL A 130 -10.95 6.43 23.32
C VAL A 130 -12.01 7.21 22.54
N LYS A 131 -12.12 8.51 22.84
CA LYS A 131 -12.90 9.44 22.02
C LYS A 131 -12.05 9.79 20.78
N PRO A 132 -12.61 9.75 19.55
CA PRO A 132 -11.90 10.16 18.34
C PRO A 132 -11.32 11.57 18.46
N VAL A 133 -10.05 11.73 18.07
CA VAL A 133 -9.35 13.02 18.02
C VAL A 133 -9.19 13.42 16.56
N GLN A 134 -9.84 14.50 16.14
CA GLN A 134 -9.63 15.06 14.80
C GLN A 134 -8.29 15.81 14.77
N LEU A 135 -7.46 15.48 13.80
CA LEU A 135 -6.17 16.13 13.55
C LEU A 135 -6.32 17.19 12.45
N PRO A 136 -5.51 18.26 12.48
CA PRO A 136 -5.44 19.19 11.35
C PRO A 136 -4.99 18.44 10.10
N HIS A 137 -5.41 18.89 8.91
CA HIS A 137 -5.09 18.21 7.66
C HIS A 137 -4.98 19.20 6.50
N ASP A 138 -4.30 18.79 5.43
CA ASP A 138 -4.43 19.44 4.14
C ASP A 138 -5.58 18.78 3.34
N PRO A 139 -6.24 19.53 2.42
CA PRO A 139 -7.22 18.99 1.51
C PRO A 139 -6.71 17.75 0.78
N THR A 140 -7.62 16.88 0.33
CA THR A 140 -7.30 15.68 -0.46
C THR A 140 -6.43 14.63 0.26
N THR A 141 -6.47 14.57 1.60
CA THR A 141 -5.91 13.45 2.40
C THR A 141 -6.16 12.09 1.74
N HIS A 142 -5.14 11.25 1.54
CA HIS A 142 -5.26 10.11 0.63
C HIS A 142 -4.60 8.79 1.09
N ARG A 143 -3.43 8.83 1.72
CA ARG A 143 -2.78 7.66 2.34
C ARG A 143 -2.20 8.01 3.70
N MET A 144 -2.07 7.02 4.57
CA MET A 144 -1.42 7.19 5.87
C MET A 144 -0.73 5.92 6.34
N ARG A 145 0.29 6.07 7.20
CA ARG A 145 1.05 4.98 7.80
C ARG A 145 1.69 5.41 9.11
N TRP A 146 1.76 4.51 10.08
CA TRP A 146 2.63 4.68 11.26
C TRP A 146 4.09 4.40 10.90
N VAL A 147 4.96 5.39 11.08
CA VAL A 147 6.38 5.37 10.75
C VAL A 147 7.19 5.38 12.03
N HIS A 148 8.11 4.44 12.18
CA HIS A 148 9.01 4.39 13.35
C HIS A 148 10.04 5.51 13.27
N VAL A 149 10.16 6.33 14.32
CA VAL A 149 11.01 7.54 14.34
C VAL A 149 12.10 7.49 15.40
N GLY A 150 12.51 6.30 15.84
CA GLY A 150 13.49 6.12 16.91
C GLY A 150 12.88 5.89 18.28
N ASP A 151 13.66 5.34 19.22
CA ASP A 151 13.30 5.17 20.64
C ASP A 151 11.92 4.52 20.88
N LYS A 152 11.54 3.53 20.04
CA LYS A 152 10.20 2.90 20.04
C LYS A 152 9.03 3.89 19.86
N LYS A 153 9.27 5.08 19.31
CA LYS A 153 8.24 6.09 19.04
C LYS A 153 7.80 6.05 17.59
N TYR A 154 6.55 6.43 17.37
CA TYR A 154 5.94 6.46 16.05
C TYR A 154 5.38 7.84 15.73
N ALA A 155 5.40 8.18 14.45
CA ALA A 155 4.64 9.29 13.90
C ALA A 155 3.61 8.75 12.90
N LEU A 156 2.41 9.33 12.89
CA LEU A 156 1.48 9.10 11.79
C LEU A 156 1.94 9.96 10.62
N VAL A 157 2.34 9.36 9.51
CA VAL A 157 2.66 10.10 8.28
C VAL A 157 1.44 10.06 7.37
N VAL A 158 1.01 11.22 6.88
CA VAL A 158 -0.13 11.36 5.98
C VAL A 158 0.30 12.01 4.67
N LEU A 159 -0.18 11.42 3.58
CA LEU A 159 0.08 11.80 2.20
C LEU A 159 -1.24 12.24 1.54
N PRO A 160 -1.41 13.54 1.23
CA PRO A 160 -2.49 14.02 0.36
C PRO A 160 -2.32 13.54 -1.09
N LEU A 161 -3.36 13.64 -1.93
CA LEU A 161 -3.24 13.38 -3.38
C LEU A 161 -2.70 14.60 -4.13
N HIS A 162 -3.14 15.79 -3.73
CA HIS A 162 -2.83 17.06 -4.37
C HIS A 162 -2.49 18.14 -3.34
N GLY A 163 -1.59 19.05 -3.72
CA GLY A 163 -1.26 20.20 -2.89
C GLY A 163 -2.40 21.21 -2.84
N ARG A 164 -2.39 22.08 -1.83
CA ARG A 164 -3.43 23.11 -1.69
C ARG A 164 -3.46 24.06 -2.88
N GLY A 165 -4.65 24.27 -3.45
CA GLY A 165 -4.85 25.09 -4.65
C GLY A 165 -4.37 24.44 -5.95
N ASN A 166 -3.85 23.21 -5.91
CA ASN A 166 -3.42 22.50 -7.11
C ASN A 166 -4.61 22.17 -8.02
N ARG A 167 -4.42 22.26 -9.33
CA ARG A 167 -5.42 21.90 -10.35
C ARG A 167 -4.80 21.02 -11.41
N GLY A 168 -5.29 19.79 -11.56
CA GLY A 168 -4.85 18.88 -12.63
C GLY A 168 -3.39 18.41 -12.51
N GLY A 169 -2.72 18.65 -11.37
CA GLY A 169 -1.29 18.43 -11.19
C GLY A 169 -0.47 19.70 -11.07
N GLU A 170 -1.00 20.84 -11.48
CA GLU A 170 -0.27 22.11 -11.54
C GLU A 170 -0.54 22.94 -10.27
N GLY A 171 0.51 23.58 -9.72
CA GLY A 171 0.42 24.47 -8.57
C GLY A 171 1.37 24.10 -7.45
N LYS A 172 0.88 24.17 -6.20
CA LYS A 172 1.69 23.78 -5.05
C LYS A 172 1.83 22.25 -4.97
N PRO A 173 3.01 21.75 -4.58
CA PRO A 173 3.21 20.33 -4.26
C PRO A 173 2.48 19.93 -2.98
N VAL A 174 2.38 18.62 -2.75
CA VAL A 174 1.74 18.07 -1.55
C VAL A 174 2.59 18.33 -0.31
N ASN A 175 1.98 18.64 0.83
CA ASN A 175 2.70 18.58 2.11
C ASN A 175 2.52 17.19 2.71
N VAL A 176 3.57 16.37 2.64
CA VAL A 176 3.61 15.11 3.38
C VAL A 176 3.92 15.43 4.83
N THR A 177 2.99 15.11 5.73
CA THR A 177 3.00 15.60 7.11
C THR A 177 3.12 14.45 8.10
N ALA A 178 4.08 14.53 9.01
CA ALA A 178 4.22 13.66 10.16
C ALA A 178 3.51 14.29 11.36
N TYR A 179 2.68 13.50 12.06
CA TYR A 179 1.97 13.86 13.29
C TYR A 179 2.54 13.04 14.44
N PHE A 180 3.03 13.71 15.46
CA PHE A 180 3.65 13.09 16.63
C PHE A 180 2.63 12.98 17.77
N PRO A 181 2.29 11.76 18.22
CA PRO A 181 1.36 11.57 19.33
C PRO A 181 1.90 12.24 20.60
N PRO A 182 1.06 12.91 21.40
CA PRO A 182 1.44 13.32 22.75
C PRO A 182 1.57 12.08 23.66
N SER A 183 2.05 12.24 24.89
CA SER A 183 2.19 11.13 25.84
C SER A 183 0.87 10.42 26.19
N ASN A 184 -0.25 11.14 26.09
CA ASN A 184 -1.60 10.56 26.18
C ASN A 184 -2.44 11.05 24.99
N PRO A 185 -2.36 10.38 23.83
CA PRO A 185 -3.07 10.77 22.60
C PRO A 185 -4.58 10.83 22.77
N SER A 186 -5.11 9.91 23.59
CA SER A 186 -6.53 9.69 23.83
C SER A 186 -7.19 10.76 24.72
N ALA A 187 -6.38 11.50 25.49
CA ALA A 187 -6.85 12.57 26.38
C ALA A 187 -6.94 13.95 25.70
N GLY A 188 -6.72 14.04 24.38
CA GLY A 188 -6.87 15.29 23.63
C GLY A 188 -5.67 16.25 23.74
N GLY A 189 -4.46 15.73 23.98
CA GLY A 189 -3.23 16.52 23.92
C GLY A 189 -2.95 17.05 22.51
N SER A 190 -2.24 18.18 22.41
CA SER A 190 -1.87 18.77 21.12
C SER A 190 -0.81 17.93 20.39
N TRP A 191 -1.15 17.42 19.21
CA TRP A 191 -0.23 16.74 18.33
C TRP A 191 0.75 17.74 17.71
N LYS A 192 2.04 17.45 17.80
CA LYS A 192 3.04 18.21 17.04
C LYS A 192 3.06 17.71 15.60
N THR A 193 3.35 18.60 14.65
CA THR A 193 3.44 18.24 13.24
C THR A 193 4.75 18.70 12.62
N ALA A 194 5.17 18.02 11.56
CA ALA A 194 6.27 18.43 10.70
C ALA A 194 5.97 18.07 9.25
N ILE A 195 6.23 19.00 8.32
CA ILE A 195 6.25 18.69 6.89
C ILE A 195 7.57 17.97 6.61
N ILE A 196 7.50 16.71 6.16
CA ILE A 196 8.67 15.86 5.91
C ILE A 196 9.07 15.86 4.43
N ASN A 197 8.13 16.19 3.54
CA ASN A 197 8.36 16.38 2.11
C ASN A 197 7.33 17.35 1.53
N ASN A 198 7.77 18.20 0.61
CA ASN A 198 6.90 19.08 -0.17
C ASN A 198 7.39 19.26 -1.61
N GLU A 199 7.86 18.18 -2.23
CA GLU A 199 8.54 18.22 -3.53
C GLU A 199 7.74 17.56 -4.65
N LEU A 200 6.61 16.91 -4.32
CA LEU A 200 5.90 16.02 -5.24
C LEU A 200 4.48 16.50 -5.58
N HIS A 201 4.06 16.19 -6.79
CA HIS A 201 2.68 16.34 -7.26
C HIS A 201 2.06 14.98 -7.56
N LYS A 202 0.71 14.95 -7.56
CA LYS A 202 -0.09 13.75 -7.83
C LYS A 202 0.51 12.53 -7.09
N THR A 203 0.59 12.61 -5.78
CA THR A 203 1.10 11.52 -4.96
C THR A 203 -0.01 10.54 -4.66
N HIS A 204 0.26 9.24 -4.71
CA HIS A 204 -0.83 8.25 -4.59
C HIS A 204 -0.55 7.17 -3.57
N ASN A 205 0.70 6.74 -3.40
CA ASN A 205 1.10 5.85 -2.32
C ASN A 205 2.54 6.08 -1.83
N PHE A 206 2.85 5.52 -0.67
CA PHE A 206 4.17 5.50 -0.07
C PHE A 206 4.35 4.25 0.78
N ASP A 207 5.59 3.92 1.12
CA ASP A 207 5.91 2.82 2.05
C ASP A 207 7.00 3.28 3.03
N SER A 208 7.14 2.57 4.15
CA SER A 208 8.22 2.79 5.10
C SER A 208 8.79 1.49 5.62
N PHE A 209 10.11 1.47 5.79
CA PHE A 209 10.82 0.32 6.32
C PHE A 209 12.12 0.77 7.01
N ASP A 210 12.52 0.04 8.04
CA ASP A 210 13.86 0.11 8.62
C ASP A 210 14.87 -0.47 7.62
N ILE A 211 15.42 0.42 6.79
CA ILE A 211 16.39 0.08 5.76
C ILE A 211 17.71 -0.46 6.32
N TYR A 212 18.06 -0.09 7.55
CA TYR A 212 19.27 -0.55 8.24
C TYR A 212 19.06 -1.91 8.91
N ARG A 213 17.81 -2.31 9.12
CA ARG A 213 17.38 -3.58 9.73
C ARG A 213 17.98 -3.79 11.12
N ASP A 214 18.17 -2.70 11.85
CA ASP A 214 18.74 -2.67 13.20
C ASP A 214 17.72 -2.26 14.28
N GLY A 215 16.47 -2.03 13.88
CA GLY A 215 15.37 -1.58 14.72
C GLY A 215 15.46 -0.11 15.12
N SER A 216 16.27 0.70 14.42
CA SER A 216 16.50 2.10 14.78
C SER A 216 15.34 3.02 14.37
N LEU A 217 15.09 3.21 13.07
CA LEU A 217 14.02 4.05 12.54
C LEU A 217 13.72 3.73 11.08
N ASP A 218 12.52 4.10 10.63
CA ASP A 218 12.09 3.90 9.25
C ASP A 218 12.66 4.97 8.31
N THR A 219 12.98 4.55 7.09
CA THR A 219 13.04 5.45 5.92
C THR A 219 11.71 5.39 5.17
N VAL A 220 11.20 6.55 4.75
CA VAL A 220 9.94 6.68 4.01
C VAL A 220 10.23 6.86 2.52
N ILE A 221 9.57 6.07 1.67
CA ILE A 221 9.68 6.17 0.20
C ILE A 221 8.34 6.65 -0.36
N ILE A 222 8.33 7.81 -1.00
CA ILE A 222 7.12 8.50 -1.46
C ILE A 222 7.11 8.55 -2.98
N GLY A 223 6.03 8.11 -3.61
CA GLY A 223 5.82 8.19 -5.07
C GLY A 223 4.98 9.39 -5.48
N GLY A 224 5.32 9.99 -6.62
CA GLY A 224 4.58 11.09 -7.24
C GLY A 224 4.90 11.25 -8.74
N ALA A 225 4.39 12.32 -9.34
CA ALA A 225 4.57 12.63 -10.76
C ALA A 225 6.05 12.82 -11.14
N GLU A 226 6.86 13.31 -10.22
CA GLU A 226 8.31 13.54 -10.39
C GLU A 226 9.16 12.29 -10.17
N GLY A 227 8.53 11.14 -9.91
CA GLY A 227 9.23 9.89 -9.60
C GLY A 227 9.07 9.52 -8.12
N ALA A 228 10.20 9.33 -7.42
CA ALA A 228 10.16 8.89 -6.03
C ALA A 228 11.22 9.58 -5.16
N ARG A 229 10.84 9.89 -3.91
CA ARG A 229 11.71 10.49 -2.89
C ARG A 229 11.98 9.49 -1.78
N SER A 230 13.20 9.47 -1.28
CA SER A 230 13.57 8.85 0.00
C SER A 230 13.67 9.92 1.06
N VAL A 231 12.91 9.75 2.14
CA VAL A 231 12.83 10.69 3.26
C VAL A 231 13.26 9.99 4.53
N SER A 232 14.26 10.55 5.21
CA SER A 232 14.88 9.98 6.41
C SER A 232 15.01 11.02 7.52
N LEU A 233 14.97 10.58 8.77
CA LEU A 233 15.18 11.43 9.94
C LEU A 233 16.62 11.23 10.43
N THR A 234 17.44 12.27 10.30
CA THR A 234 18.86 12.25 10.73
C THR A 234 19.11 13.42 11.67
N GLU A 235 19.62 13.13 12.87
CA GLU A 235 19.90 14.16 13.90
C GLU A 235 18.70 15.07 14.18
N GLY A 236 17.49 14.49 14.21
CA GLY A 236 16.23 15.22 14.44
C GLY A 236 15.75 16.08 13.28
N LYS A 237 16.38 16.01 12.10
CA LYS A 237 15.98 16.74 10.90
C LYS A 237 15.57 15.79 9.78
N TRP A 238 14.42 16.07 9.16
CA TRP A 238 13.98 15.36 7.97
C TRP A 238 14.84 15.76 6.77
N GLN A 239 15.30 14.76 6.02
CA GLN A 239 16.10 14.90 4.82
C GLN A 239 15.41 14.17 3.69
N SER A 240 15.16 14.87 2.58
CA SER A 240 14.62 14.28 1.35
C SER A 240 15.72 14.12 0.31
N ARG A 241 15.70 13.01 -0.43
CA ARG A 241 16.58 12.73 -1.56
C ARG A 241 15.79 12.18 -2.73
N ASP A 242 16.14 12.64 -3.93
CA ASP A 242 15.73 11.99 -5.17
C ASP A 242 16.31 10.59 -5.25
N LEU A 243 15.46 9.59 -5.54
CA LEU A 243 15.94 8.25 -5.86
C LEU A 243 16.49 8.16 -7.29
N ALA A 244 16.12 9.09 -8.18
CA ALA A 244 16.51 9.13 -9.58
C ALA A 244 16.27 7.79 -10.30
N LEU A 245 15.06 7.24 -10.11
CA LEU A 245 14.63 6.00 -10.75
C LEU A 245 14.51 6.21 -12.28
N PRO A 246 15.25 5.47 -13.11
CA PRO A 246 15.37 5.75 -14.55
C PRO A 246 14.16 5.26 -15.33
N ASP A 247 13.86 5.93 -16.44
CA ASP A 247 12.88 5.50 -17.46
C ASP A 247 11.48 5.20 -16.90
N MET A 248 11.07 5.91 -15.84
CA MET A 248 9.75 5.78 -15.24
C MET A 248 8.67 6.35 -16.15
N ASN A 249 7.56 5.62 -16.30
CA ASN A 249 6.45 6.02 -17.17
C ASN A 249 5.50 6.99 -16.47
N GLY A 250 5.85 8.29 -16.43
CA GLY A 250 4.95 9.35 -15.95
C GLY A 250 4.80 9.46 -14.42
N GLY A 251 5.77 8.93 -13.67
CA GLY A 251 5.80 8.98 -12.20
C GLY A 251 5.37 7.68 -11.51
N ALA A 252 5.46 7.65 -10.19
CA ALA A 252 5.12 6.48 -9.37
C ALA A 252 3.71 6.64 -8.78
N GLY A 253 2.78 5.78 -9.21
CA GLY A 253 1.43 5.73 -8.65
C GLY A 253 1.35 4.86 -7.40
N GLU A 254 1.85 3.64 -7.51
CA GLU A 254 2.10 2.76 -6.36
C GLU A 254 3.60 2.57 -6.22
N ILE A 255 4.08 2.46 -4.98
CA ILE A 255 5.48 2.12 -4.69
C ILE A 255 5.57 1.27 -3.42
N ARG A 256 6.37 0.20 -3.49
CA ARG A 256 6.62 -0.71 -2.36
C ARG A 256 8.09 -1.05 -2.27
N ILE A 257 8.59 -1.12 -1.04
CA ILE A 257 9.95 -1.55 -0.74
C ILE A 257 9.99 -3.07 -0.72
N GLY A 258 11.01 -3.67 -1.33
CA GLY A 258 11.20 -5.11 -1.28
C GLY A 258 11.51 -5.62 0.13
N LYS A 259 10.59 -6.40 0.70
CA LYS A 259 10.67 -6.92 2.08
C LYS A 259 11.10 -8.37 2.08
N PHE A 260 12.30 -8.64 2.58
CA PHE A 260 12.82 -10.00 2.76
C PHE A 260 12.44 -10.54 4.14
N GLY A 261 12.32 -11.87 4.25
CA GLY A 261 12.04 -12.56 5.52
C GLY A 261 13.12 -12.34 6.58
N LYS A 262 12.79 -12.61 7.85
CA LYS A 262 13.73 -12.55 8.99
C LYS A 262 14.89 -13.52 8.74
N GLY A 263 16.13 -13.04 8.90
CA GLY A 263 17.35 -13.85 8.81
C GLY A 263 18.04 -13.85 7.44
N GLU A 264 17.41 -13.31 6.39
CA GLU A 264 18.04 -13.21 5.08
C GLU A 264 19.09 -12.10 5.04
N PRO A 265 20.29 -12.34 4.46
CA PRO A 265 21.38 -11.37 4.47
C PRO A 265 20.93 -10.01 3.93
N ALA A 266 21.23 -8.96 4.67
CA ALA A 266 21.06 -7.54 4.28
C ALA A 266 21.85 -7.13 3.01
N ARG A 267 22.35 -8.09 2.22
CA ARG A 267 23.11 -7.90 0.99
C ARG A 267 22.24 -7.60 -0.23
N GLN A 268 20.91 -7.76 -0.13
CA GLN A 268 20.04 -7.31 -1.21
C GLN A 268 19.90 -5.80 -1.16
N ARG A 269 20.32 -5.21 -2.27
CA ARG A 269 20.31 -3.78 -2.55
C ARG A 269 18.88 -3.26 -2.41
N ASN A 270 18.76 -1.97 -2.11
CA ASN A 270 17.48 -1.27 -2.16
C ASN A 270 16.77 -1.65 -3.46
N THR A 271 15.54 -2.12 -3.34
CA THR A 271 14.73 -2.52 -4.48
C THR A 271 13.29 -2.11 -4.25
N PHE A 272 12.63 -1.69 -5.32
CA PHE A 272 11.29 -1.16 -5.29
C PHE A 272 10.45 -1.81 -6.39
N ALA A 273 9.19 -2.08 -6.09
CA ALA A 273 8.18 -2.32 -7.12
C ALA A 273 7.32 -1.07 -7.27
N CYS A 274 6.87 -0.78 -8.49
CA CYS A 274 6.00 0.34 -8.80
C CYS A 274 4.85 -0.06 -9.72
N ILE A 275 3.72 0.66 -9.60
CA ILE A 275 2.74 0.82 -10.68
C ILE A 275 2.87 2.23 -11.22
N GLU A 276 3.02 2.35 -12.54
CA GLU A 276 3.35 3.59 -13.24
C GLU A 276 2.33 3.90 -14.35
N PRO A 277 1.85 5.16 -14.44
CA PRO A 277 1.78 6.17 -13.38
C PRO A 277 0.62 5.87 -12.41
N ILE A 278 0.06 6.88 -11.73
CA ILE A 278 -1.18 6.74 -10.96
C ILE A 278 -2.28 6.14 -11.82
N HIS A 279 -2.92 5.09 -11.30
CA HIS A 279 -3.93 4.33 -12.04
C HIS A 279 -3.41 3.86 -13.42
N GLY A 280 -2.11 3.62 -13.51
CA GLY A 280 -1.44 3.22 -14.73
C GLY A 280 -1.62 1.74 -15.05
N ASN A 281 -0.91 1.31 -16.07
CA ASN A 281 -0.92 -0.06 -16.58
C ASN A 281 0.40 -0.80 -16.37
N THR A 282 1.48 -0.07 -16.08
CA THR A 282 2.83 -0.63 -16.04
C THR A 282 3.21 -1.05 -14.63
N VAL A 283 3.50 -2.34 -14.44
CA VAL A 283 4.18 -2.87 -13.25
C VAL A 283 5.67 -2.95 -13.55
N ALA A 284 6.51 -2.35 -12.70
CA ALA A 284 7.95 -2.39 -12.88
C ALA A 284 8.67 -2.63 -11.55
N VAL A 285 9.88 -3.18 -11.63
CA VAL A 285 10.82 -3.28 -10.51
C VAL A 285 12.08 -2.48 -10.78
N TYR A 286 12.60 -1.88 -9.73
CA TYR A 286 13.85 -1.14 -9.70
C TYR A 286 14.82 -1.85 -8.77
N GLU A 287 15.94 -2.28 -9.32
CA GLU A 287 16.99 -2.97 -8.57
C GLU A 287 18.24 -2.09 -8.53
N GLY A 288 18.78 -1.82 -7.34
CA GLY A 288 20.03 -1.07 -7.23
C GLY A 288 21.17 -1.77 -7.97
N THR A 289 21.97 -1.03 -8.74
CA THR A 289 23.11 -1.56 -9.49
C THR A 289 24.47 -1.24 -8.85
N GLY A 290 24.51 -0.38 -7.82
CA GLY A 290 25.73 0.06 -7.14
C GLY A 290 26.44 -0.99 -6.29
N GLY A 291 27.76 -1.14 -6.50
CA GLY A 291 28.69 -1.81 -5.59
C GLY A 291 29.26 -0.84 -4.53
N LYS A 292 29.88 -1.38 -3.48
CA LYS A 292 30.51 -0.58 -2.40
C LYS A 292 31.45 0.49 -2.98
N GLY A 293 31.32 1.75 -2.53
CA GLY A 293 32.36 2.77 -2.66
C GLY A 293 32.29 3.77 -3.82
N THR A 294 31.29 3.73 -4.72
CA THR A 294 31.25 4.67 -5.87
C THR A 294 30.41 5.93 -5.65
N GLY A 295 29.67 6.05 -4.54
CA GLY A 295 28.84 7.22 -4.24
C GLY A 295 27.67 7.48 -5.20
N LYS A 296 27.51 6.67 -6.26
CA LYS A 296 26.38 6.72 -7.20
C LYS A 296 25.64 5.40 -7.19
N THR A 297 24.44 5.39 -6.61
CA THR A 297 23.48 4.30 -6.78
C THR A 297 22.93 4.38 -8.19
N GLY A 298 23.36 3.48 -9.07
CA GLY A 298 22.63 3.22 -10.30
C GLY A 298 21.40 2.36 -10.02
N TRP A 299 20.44 2.39 -10.93
CA TRP A 299 19.22 1.57 -10.88
C TRP A 299 19.06 0.82 -12.20
N LYS A 300 18.50 -0.38 -12.12
CA LYS A 300 18.02 -1.12 -13.28
C LYS A 300 16.51 -1.23 -13.17
N ARG A 301 15.80 -0.68 -14.15
CA ARG A 301 14.35 -0.84 -14.29
C ARG A 301 14.04 -2.09 -15.12
N THR A 302 13.08 -2.89 -14.67
CA THR A 302 12.54 -4.04 -15.41
C THR A 302 11.02 -3.94 -15.43
N VAL A 303 10.40 -3.88 -16.61
CA VAL A 303 8.94 -3.93 -16.76
C VAL A 303 8.48 -5.39 -16.62
N LEU A 304 7.50 -5.62 -15.74
CA LEU A 304 6.91 -6.93 -15.48
C LEU A 304 5.60 -7.14 -16.26
N ASP A 305 4.84 -6.06 -16.41
CA ASP A 305 3.53 -6.05 -17.07
C ASP A 305 3.22 -4.63 -17.53
N ASP A 306 2.51 -4.48 -18.65
CA ASP A 306 1.97 -3.22 -19.15
C ASP A 306 0.49 -3.33 -19.57
N SER A 307 -0.18 -4.40 -19.15
CA SER A 307 -1.55 -4.75 -19.54
C SER A 307 -2.61 -4.40 -18.50
N LEU A 308 -2.22 -3.95 -17.30
CA LEU A 308 -3.18 -3.62 -16.24
C LEU A 308 -4.10 -2.46 -16.66
N SER A 309 -5.31 -2.42 -16.11
CA SER A 309 -6.20 -1.26 -16.29
C SER A 309 -6.52 -0.66 -14.93
N GLN A 310 -5.96 0.52 -14.68
CA GLN A 310 -5.97 1.16 -13.36
C GLN A 310 -5.39 0.23 -12.29
N GLY A 311 -4.10 -0.09 -12.42
CA GLY A 311 -3.35 -0.73 -11.34
C GLY A 311 -3.39 0.17 -10.09
N HIS A 312 -3.68 -0.43 -8.93
CA HIS A 312 -3.96 0.34 -7.71
C HIS A 312 -3.50 -0.36 -6.43
N ALA A 313 -3.25 -1.66 -6.48
CA ALA A 313 -2.83 -2.45 -5.33
C ALA A 313 -1.47 -3.10 -5.63
N LEU A 314 -0.52 -2.98 -4.71
CA LEU A 314 0.85 -3.45 -4.91
C LEU A 314 1.47 -3.91 -3.58
N GLU A 315 2.15 -5.06 -3.60
CA GLU A 315 3.07 -5.53 -2.55
C GLU A 315 4.33 -6.16 -3.18
N TYR A 316 5.45 -6.13 -2.43
CA TYR A 316 6.73 -6.68 -2.88
C TYR A 316 7.44 -7.42 -1.74
N ALA A 317 7.25 -8.73 -1.69
CA ALA A 317 7.68 -9.58 -0.58
C ALA A 317 7.99 -11.01 -1.07
N ASP A 318 8.70 -11.81 -0.28
CA ASP A 318 8.85 -13.25 -0.51
C ASP A 318 7.59 -13.99 -0.04
N VAL A 319 6.53 -13.91 -0.85
CA VAL A 319 5.22 -14.51 -0.53
C VAL A 319 5.19 -16.01 -0.76
N LEU A 320 6.17 -16.56 -1.49
CA LEU A 320 6.26 -18.00 -1.78
C LEU A 320 7.31 -18.72 -0.90
N GLY A 321 8.00 -18.03 0.01
CA GLY A 321 9.04 -18.61 0.85
C GLY A 321 10.23 -19.15 0.06
N THR A 322 10.52 -18.54 -1.10
CA THR A 322 11.55 -18.99 -2.05
C THR A 322 12.92 -18.38 -1.80
N GLY A 323 13.04 -17.46 -0.84
CA GLY A 323 14.22 -16.61 -0.64
C GLY A 323 14.36 -15.50 -1.69
N SER A 324 13.38 -15.35 -2.58
CA SER A 324 13.33 -14.32 -3.63
C SER A 324 12.05 -13.52 -3.50
N LEU A 325 12.08 -12.22 -3.83
CA LEU A 325 10.87 -11.40 -3.78
C LEU A 325 9.98 -11.64 -4.99
N GLN A 326 8.67 -11.66 -4.75
CA GLN A 326 7.63 -11.60 -5.78
C GLN A 326 6.89 -10.27 -5.69
N VAL A 327 6.42 -9.80 -6.84
CA VAL A 327 5.50 -8.66 -6.90
C VAL A 327 4.07 -9.18 -6.97
N VAL A 328 3.19 -8.67 -6.12
CA VAL A 328 1.74 -8.88 -6.22
C VAL A 328 1.12 -7.57 -6.67
N ALA A 329 0.41 -7.56 -7.80
CA ALA A 329 -0.26 -6.37 -8.32
C ALA A 329 -1.74 -6.63 -8.62
N GLY A 330 -2.59 -5.69 -8.20
CA GLY A 330 -4.03 -5.69 -8.46
C GLY A 330 -4.47 -4.52 -9.33
N TRP A 331 -5.51 -4.74 -10.14
CA TRP A 331 -6.10 -3.73 -11.00
C TRP A 331 -7.63 -3.71 -10.86
N ARG A 332 -8.19 -2.50 -10.88
CA ARG A 332 -9.58 -2.26 -10.48
C ARG A 332 -10.56 -1.99 -11.63
N ASN A 333 -10.05 -1.68 -12.82
CA ASN A 333 -10.89 -1.43 -13.98
C ASN A 333 -10.81 -2.61 -14.96
N PRO A 334 -11.89 -2.99 -15.67
CA PRO A 334 -11.81 -4.02 -16.69
C PRO A 334 -10.72 -3.71 -17.73
N ASN A 335 -9.82 -4.67 -17.95
CA ASN A 335 -8.79 -4.58 -18.97
C ASN A 335 -9.38 -4.84 -20.38
N LYS A 336 -8.54 -4.98 -21.40
CA LYS A 336 -8.98 -5.25 -22.78
C LYS A 336 -9.79 -6.54 -22.94
N GLU A 337 -9.64 -7.49 -22.02
CA GLU A 337 -10.38 -8.76 -21.99
C GLU A 337 -11.64 -8.68 -21.10
N GLY A 338 -11.96 -7.49 -20.58
CA GLY A 338 -13.10 -7.29 -19.67
C GLY A 338 -12.85 -7.80 -18.26
N LYS A 339 -11.60 -8.09 -17.88
CA LYS A 339 -11.23 -8.67 -16.59
C LYS A 339 -10.67 -7.65 -15.62
N VAL A 340 -10.98 -7.83 -14.34
CA VAL A 340 -10.32 -7.20 -13.18
C VAL A 340 -9.50 -8.27 -12.46
N GLY A 341 -8.64 -7.94 -11.49
CA GLY A 341 -8.00 -9.04 -10.75
C GLY A 341 -6.71 -8.72 -10.01
N ILE A 342 -5.97 -9.80 -9.74
CA ILE A 342 -4.67 -9.83 -9.08
C ILE A 342 -3.74 -10.79 -9.83
N LYS A 343 -2.50 -10.34 -10.06
CA LYS A 343 -1.40 -11.12 -10.63
C LYS A 343 -0.24 -11.21 -9.64
N LEU A 344 0.51 -12.30 -9.72
CA LEU A 344 1.78 -12.53 -9.08
C LEU A 344 2.89 -12.57 -10.13
N TYR A 345 4.00 -11.89 -9.88
CA TYR A 345 5.19 -11.94 -10.73
C TYR A 345 6.33 -12.59 -9.95
N THR A 346 6.88 -13.67 -10.47
CA THR A 346 7.98 -14.42 -9.86
C THR A 346 9.27 -14.25 -10.67
N PRO A 347 10.46 -14.20 -10.03
CA PRO A 347 11.71 -14.20 -10.76
C PRO A 347 11.89 -15.48 -11.59
N GLY A 348 12.28 -15.33 -12.86
CA GLY A 348 12.59 -16.43 -13.76
C GLY A 348 14.00 -17.00 -13.54
N LYS A 349 14.31 -18.09 -14.23
CA LYS A 349 15.63 -18.77 -14.14
C LYS A 349 16.82 -17.90 -14.57
N ARG A 350 16.58 -16.91 -15.44
CA ARG A 350 17.61 -15.97 -15.90
C ARG A 350 17.44 -14.64 -15.18
N GLN A 351 18.53 -14.04 -14.74
CA GLN A 351 18.49 -12.75 -14.05
C GLN A 351 17.74 -11.69 -14.88
N GLY A 352 16.81 -10.99 -14.25
CA GLY A 352 15.97 -9.97 -14.89
C GLY A 352 14.82 -10.51 -15.74
N THR A 353 14.63 -11.84 -15.82
CA THR A 353 13.41 -12.43 -16.37
C THR A 353 12.39 -12.66 -15.27
N TRP A 354 11.12 -12.55 -15.61
CA TRP A 354 10.00 -12.72 -14.69
C TRP A 354 8.91 -13.59 -15.33
N ILE A 355 8.17 -14.31 -14.49
CA ILE A 355 7.06 -15.17 -14.87
C ILE A 355 5.80 -14.61 -14.20
N THR A 356 4.76 -14.40 -14.97
CA THR A 356 3.46 -13.93 -14.48
C THR A 356 2.59 -15.12 -14.09
N HIS A 357 1.80 -14.99 -13.04
CA HIS A 357 0.80 -15.94 -12.62
C HIS A 357 -0.49 -15.18 -12.30
N LEU A 358 -1.65 -15.75 -12.65
CA LEU A 358 -2.94 -15.21 -12.24
C LEU A 358 -3.28 -15.72 -10.84
N ILE A 359 -3.70 -14.82 -9.95
CA ILE A 359 -4.27 -15.18 -8.64
C ILE A 359 -5.80 -15.13 -8.72
N ASP A 360 -6.36 -14.07 -9.31
CA ASP A 360 -7.81 -13.84 -9.39
C ASP A 360 -8.12 -12.96 -10.61
N ASP A 361 -9.20 -13.25 -11.34
CA ASP A 361 -9.69 -12.48 -12.51
C ASP A 361 -11.09 -11.85 -12.31
N LYS A 362 -11.54 -11.78 -11.06
CA LYS A 362 -12.91 -11.42 -10.65
C LYS A 362 -12.96 -10.26 -9.67
N ILE A 363 -11.93 -10.02 -8.86
CA ILE A 363 -11.92 -8.91 -7.89
C ILE A 363 -11.43 -7.59 -8.54
N ALA A 364 -12.20 -6.52 -8.38
CA ALA A 364 -11.80 -5.17 -8.77
C ALA A 364 -10.86 -4.57 -7.71
N CYS A 365 -9.64 -5.11 -7.64
CA CYS A 365 -8.70 -4.92 -6.55
C CYS A 365 -8.27 -3.45 -6.38
N GLU A 366 -8.73 -2.83 -5.29
CA GLU A 366 -8.37 -1.45 -4.93
C GLU A 366 -7.12 -1.43 -4.05
N ASP A 367 -7.07 -2.24 -3.00
CA ASP A 367 -5.92 -2.34 -2.11
C ASP A 367 -5.71 -3.80 -1.73
N LEU A 368 -4.47 -4.13 -1.39
CA LEU A 368 -4.10 -5.44 -0.90
C LEU A 368 -3.03 -5.34 0.20
N LYS A 369 -2.94 -6.39 1.02
CA LYS A 369 -1.94 -6.56 2.07
C LYS A 369 -1.43 -8.00 2.06
N VAL A 370 -0.18 -8.17 2.50
CA VAL A 370 0.46 -9.47 2.63
C VAL A 370 0.85 -9.70 4.08
N VAL A 371 0.34 -10.77 4.69
CA VAL A 371 0.56 -11.13 6.09
C VAL A 371 0.23 -12.60 6.30
N ASP A 372 0.96 -13.28 7.19
CA ASP A 372 0.62 -14.65 7.62
C ASP A 372 -0.53 -14.58 8.65
N LEU A 373 -1.76 -14.90 8.21
CA LEU A 373 -2.96 -14.75 9.05
C LEU A 373 -3.20 -15.94 9.96
N ASN A 374 -2.71 -17.12 9.60
CA ASN A 374 -2.93 -18.38 10.34
C ASN A 374 -1.67 -18.88 11.07
N LYS A 375 -0.59 -18.10 11.05
CA LYS A 375 0.69 -18.39 11.71
C LYS A 375 1.35 -19.67 11.20
N ASP A 376 1.12 -20.04 9.94
CA ASP A 376 1.72 -21.24 9.32
C ASP A 376 3.09 -20.97 8.68
N GLY A 377 3.58 -19.73 8.74
CA GLY A 377 4.83 -19.26 8.17
C GLY A 377 4.72 -18.85 6.70
N LYS A 378 3.53 -18.91 6.09
CA LYS A 378 3.29 -18.57 4.69
C LYS A 378 2.42 -17.33 4.60
N PRO A 379 2.94 -16.20 4.08
CA PRO A 379 2.14 -15.00 3.96
C PRO A 379 0.94 -15.21 3.02
N ASP A 380 -0.25 -14.82 3.49
CA ASP A 380 -1.49 -14.75 2.74
C ASP A 380 -1.65 -13.37 2.08
N ILE A 381 -2.54 -13.29 1.09
CA ILE A 381 -2.92 -12.01 0.48
C ILE A 381 -4.34 -11.65 0.90
N ILE A 382 -4.54 -10.43 1.40
CA ILE A 382 -5.85 -9.85 1.64
C ILE A 382 -6.10 -8.81 0.56
N ALA A 383 -7.28 -8.79 -0.04
CA ALA A 383 -7.64 -7.75 -0.99
C ALA A 383 -9.08 -7.27 -0.79
N CYS A 384 -9.30 -5.99 -1.10
CA CYS A 384 -10.64 -5.41 -1.14
C CYS A 384 -10.97 -4.91 -2.54
N GLY A 385 -12.21 -5.17 -2.97
CA GLY A 385 -12.72 -4.80 -4.27
C GLY A 385 -13.61 -3.56 -4.22
N ARG A 386 -13.28 -2.52 -4.98
CA ARG A 386 -14.10 -1.30 -5.04
C ARG A 386 -15.41 -1.55 -5.77
N SER A 387 -15.33 -1.97 -7.04
CA SER A 387 -16.50 -2.18 -7.90
C SER A 387 -17.20 -3.52 -7.62
N THR A 388 -16.44 -4.52 -7.18
CA THR A 388 -16.93 -5.87 -6.86
C THR A 388 -17.45 -5.99 -5.44
N ARG A 389 -17.22 -4.98 -4.59
CA ARG A 389 -17.86 -4.83 -3.28
C ARG A 389 -17.61 -6.00 -2.34
N ASN A 390 -16.38 -6.46 -2.28
CA ASN A 390 -16.00 -7.62 -1.49
C ASN A 390 -14.64 -7.48 -0.80
N VAL A 391 -14.44 -8.25 0.26
CA VAL A 391 -13.15 -8.52 0.90
C VAL A 391 -12.84 -10.01 0.77
N VAL A 392 -11.66 -10.32 0.27
CA VAL A 392 -11.22 -11.69 -0.04
C VAL A 392 -9.85 -11.93 0.58
N ILE A 393 -9.71 -13.08 1.24
CA ILE A 393 -8.42 -13.64 1.64
C ILE A 393 -8.02 -14.67 0.59
N TYR A 394 -6.78 -14.63 0.14
CA TYR A 394 -6.15 -15.63 -0.70
C TYR A 394 -5.14 -16.38 0.15
N TRP A 395 -5.59 -17.53 0.65
CA TRP A 395 -4.81 -18.37 1.53
C TRP A 395 -3.66 -19.03 0.78
N ASN A 396 -2.44 -18.86 1.26
CA ASN A 396 -1.28 -19.52 0.70
C ASN A 396 -1.33 -21.03 0.97
N LYS A 397 -1.08 -21.82 -0.08
CA LYS A 397 -1.03 -23.29 -0.03
C LYS A 397 0.30 -23.84 -0.51
N GLY A 398 1.20 -22.97 -0.97
CA GLY A 398 2.49 -23.30 -1.59
C GLY A 398 3.58 -23.56 -0.60
#